data_AF-J0MQL4-F1
#
_entry.id   AF-J0MQL4-F1
#
_cell.length_a   1.000
_cell.length_b   1.000
_cell.length_c   1.000
_cell.angle_alpha   90.00
_cell.angle_beta   90.00
_cell.angle_gamma   90.00
#
_symmetry.space_group_name_H-M   'P 1'
#
loop_
_entity.id
_entity.type
_entity.pdbx_description
1 polymer ?
#
loop_
_entity_poly.entity_id
_entity_poly.type
_entity_poly.pdbx_seq_one_letter_code
_entity_poly.pdbx_strand_id
1 'polypeptide(L)'
;MDLFDYFFPNKRKGWWQKGDAYIHRKLWIDSLFKDEDAKGFSHIVKWFLQEQYGIKDLGITPNAYLKTRYKSMQETGLEAELYFLNHYKNIKIFSCGHLKDMRLFGDGYDFYIQTNKQAFLVEVKGIREKQGALRLTQKEYEQAQTYSHDYVLVVVLNLSEKPYLLSIANPLKHLEFKACERKQKNILEYHLIGQIK
;
A
#
# COMPACT_ATOMS: atom_id res chain seq x y z
N MET A 1 -17.17 19.60 1.23
CA MET A 1 -16.21 20.23 2.17
C MET A 1 -14.92 19.43 2.08
N ASP A 2 -13.75 20.09 1.99
CA ASP A 2 -12.50 19.48 1.52
C ASP A 2 -11.72 18.77 2.66
N LEU A 3 -11.41 17.48 2.45
CA LEU A 3 -10.65 16.64 3.37
C LEU A 3 -9.21 17.16 3.59
N PHE A 4 -8.67 17.89 2.61
CA PHE A 4 -7.28 18.35 2.62
C PHE A 4 -7.11 19.80 3.10
N ASP A 5 -8.18 20.47 3.53
CA ASP A 5 -8.16 21.90 3.89
C ASP A 5 -7.15 22.23 5.00
N TYR A 6 -6.88 21.28 5.91
CA TYR A 6 -5.85 21.41 6.96
C TYR A 6 -4.41 21.53 6.43
N PHE A 7 -4.14 20.98 5.24
CA PHE A 7 -2.79 20.97 4.65
C PHE A 7 -2.46 22.24 3.87
N PHE A 8 -3.39 23.19 3.80
CA PHE A 8 -3.21 24.46 3.09
C PHE A 8 -3.42 25.64 4.05
N PRO A 9 -2.72 26.76 3.83
CA PRO A 9 -2.89 27.95 4.66
C PRO A 9 -4.27 28.57 4.41
N ASN A 10 -5.27 28.18 5.19
CA ASN A 10 -6.65 28.64 5.01
C ASN A 10 -7.31 29.08 6.32
N LYS A 11 -8.24 30.05 6.25
CA LYS A 11 -8.88 30.68 7.42
C LYS A 11 -10.19 29.99 7.86
N ARG A 12 -10.61 28.92 7.18
CA ARG A 12 -11.95 28.31 7.33
C ARG A 12 -12.12 27.54 8.65
N LYS A 13 -13.36 27.55 9.20
CA LYS A 13 -13.84 26.75 10.36
C LYS A 13 -15.00 25.68 9.94
N GLY A 14 -15.47 24.62 10.69
CA GLY A 14 -15.71 23.14 10.29
C GLY A 14 -14.84 21.89 10.86
N TRP A 15 -14.58 20.80 10.10
CA TRP A 15 -14.03 19.48 10.58
C TRP A 15 -12.47 19.37 10.79
N TRP A 16 -11.66 20.44 10.60
CA TRP A 16 -10.17 20.38 10.66
C TRP A 16 -9.57 20.06 12.03
N GLN A 17 -10.38 19.94 13.09
CA GLN A 17 -9.90 19.51 14.41
C GLN A 17 -9.38 18.07 14.43
N LYS A 18 -9.54 17.32 13.33
CA LYS A 18 -8.97 15.98 13.18
C LYS A 18 -7.47 15.96 12.87
N GLY A 19 -6.85 17.11 12.59
CA GLY A 19 -5.40 17.23 12.36
C GLY A 19 -4.89 16.19 11.36
N ASP A 20 -3.86 15.44 11.74
CA ASP A 20 -3.21 14.43 10.90
C ASP A 20 -4.02 13.12 10.72
N ALA A 21 -5.30 13.07 11.12
CA ALA A 21 -6.10 11.84 11.02
C ALA A 21 -6.16 11.23 9.61
N TYR A 22 -5.95 12.04 8.56
CA TYR A 22 -5.99 11.62 7.15
C TYR A 22 -4.66 11.87 6.41
N ILE A 23 -3.56 12.08 7.14
CA ILE A 23 -2.24 12.35 6.55
C ILE A 23 -1.82 11.23 5.59
N HIS A 24 -2.20 9.99 5.87
CA HIS A 24 -1.87 8.82 5.04
C HIS A 24 -2.41 8.93 3.62
N ARG A 25 -3.63 9.47 3.45
CA ARG A 25 -4.23 9.70 2.13
C ARG A 25 -3.50 10.78 1.37
N LYS A 26 -3.12 11.85 2.07
CA LYS A 26 -2.33 12.92 1.47
C LYS A 26 -0.99 12.38 0.97
N LEU A 27 -0.25 11.66 1.83
CA LEU A 27 1.04 11.07 1.47
C LEU A 27 0.92 10.09 0.31
N TRP A 28 -0.15 9.28 0.29
CA TRP A 28 -0.40 8.35 -0.81
C TRP A 28 -0.74 9.06 -2.12
N ILE A 29 -1.66 10.03 -2.10
CA ILE A 29 -2.00 10.84 -3.28
C ILE A 29 -0.78 11.61 -3.78
N ASP A 30 0.00 12.23 -2.89
CA ASP A 30 1.22 12.94 -3.26
C ASP A 30 2.26 12.00 -3.87
N SER A 31 2.42 10.79 -3.32
CA SER A 31 3.36 9.80 -3.87
C SER A 31 3.02 9.43 -5.32
N LEU A 32 1.73 9.48 -5.67
CA LEU A 32 1.23 9.15 -6.99
C LEU A 32 1.11 10.36 -7.90
N PHE A 33 0.81 11.56 -7.39
CA PHE A 33 0.32 12.67 -8.22
C PHE A 33 0.80 14.06 -7.78
N LYS A 34 1.80 14.18 -6.89
CA LYS A 34 2.26 15.49 -6.37
C LYS A 34 2.56 16.55 -7.44
N ASP A 35 3.04 16.11 -8.62
CA ASP A 35 3.49 16.98 -9.71
C ASP A 35 2.41 17.13 -10.81
N GLU A 36 1.21 16.59 -10.61
CA GLU A 36 0.14 16.66 -11.61
C GLU A 36 -0.59 18.01 -11.58
N ASP A 37 -1.01 18.46 -12.77
CA ASP A 37 -1.76 19.69 -12.95
C ASP A 37 -3.29 19.42 -13.02
N ALA A 38 -4.08 20.50 -13.14
CA ALA A 38 -5.53 20.41 -13.25
C ALA A 38 -5.99 19.52 -14.42
N LYS A 39 -5.23 19.48 -15.53
CA LYS A 39 -5.54 18.64 -16.68
C LYS A 39 -5.30 17.16 -16.35
N GLY A 40 -4.17 16.83 -15.74
CA GLY A 40 -3.84 15.50 -15.24
C GLY A 40 -4.90 14.97 -14.28
N PHE A 41 -5.28 15.76 -13.28
CA PHE A 41 -6.37 15.40 -12.36
C PHE A 41 -7.72 15.21 -13.07
N SER A 42 -8.03 16.05 -14.07
CA SER A 42 -9.26 15.88 -14.85
C SER A 42 -9.30 14.53 -15.57
N HIS A 43 -8.17 14.02 -16.06
CA HIS A 43 -8.09 12.70 -16.68
C HIS A 43 -8.35 11.58 -15.68
N ILE A 44 -7.80 11.69 -14.46
CA ILE A 44 -8.03 10.71 -13.39
C ILE A 44 -9.53 10.61 -13.05
N VAL A 45 -10.20 11.75 -12.87
CA VAL A 45 -11.65 11.78 -12.58
C VAL A 45 -12.45 11.20 -13.73
N LYS A 46 -12.12 11.55 -14.98
CA LYS A 46 -12.80 11.00 -16.15
C LYS A 46 -12.60 9.48 -16.28
N TRP A 47 -11.43 8.94 -15.96
CA TRP A 47 -11.23 7.48 -15.91
C TRP A 47 -12.03 6.81 -14.81
N PHE A 48 -12.09 7.40 -13.62
CA PHE A 48 -12.93 6.89 -12.54
C PHE A 48 -14.41 6.80 -12.98
N LEU A 49 -14.91 7.84 -13.65
CA LEU A 49 -16.27 7.86 -14.21
C LEU A 49 -16.46 6.80 -15.31
N GLN A 50 -15.47 6.60 -16.17
CA GLN A 50 -15.50 5.55 -17.19
C GLN A 50 -15.53 4.15 -16.60
N GLU A 51 -14.63 3.83 -15.66
CA GLU A 51 -14.51 2.48 -15.13
C GLU A 51 -15.57 2.12 -14.11
N GLN A 52 -15.93 3.04 -13.20
CA GLN A 52 -16.87 2.74 -12.12
C GLN A 52 -18.32 2.95 -12.52
N TYR A 53 -18.58 3.87 -13.46
CA TYR A 53 -19.94 4.25 -13.87
C TYR A 53 -20.22 4.03 -15.36
N GLY A 54 -19.25 3.54 -16.14
CA GLY A 54 -19.45 3.22 -17.55
C GLY A 54 -19.68 4.43 -18.46
N ILE A 55 -19.34 5.65 -18.01
CA ILE A 55 -19.59 6.89 -18.78
C ILE A 55 -18.67 6.92 -19.99
N LYS A 56 -19.24 6.93 -21.21
CA LYS A 56 -18.46 6.96 -22.46
C LYS A 56 -18.11 8.39 -22.89
N ASP A 57 -17.14 8.52 -23.79
CA ASP A 57 -16.82 9.75 -24.54
C ASP A 57 -16.50 11.01 -23.71
N LEU A 58 -15.67 10.87 -22.66
CA LEU A 58 -15.18 12.00 -21.87
C LEU A 58 -13.97 12.74 -22.49
N GLY A 59 -13.63 12.43 -23.74
CA GLY A 59 -12.53 13.07 -24.48
C GLY A 59 -11.17 12.91 -23.79
N ILE A 60 -10.83 11.69 -23.37
CA ILE A 60 -9.54 11.39 -22.73
C ILE A 60 -8.60 10.79 -23.77
N THR A 61 -7.41 11.35 -23.91
CA THR A 61 -6.32 10.68 -24.63
C THR A 61 -5.60 9.71 -23.68
N PRO A 62 -5.29 8.47 -24.12
CA PRO A 62 -4.62 7.50 -23.26
C PRO A 62 -3.21 7.98 -22.87
N ASN A 63 -3.05 8.43 -21.62
CA ASN A 63 -1.75 8.58 -21.01
C ASN A 63 -1.48 7.31 -20.18
N ALA A 64 -0.63 6.42 -20.71
CA ALA A 64 -0.32 5.15 -20.06
C ALA A 64 0.22 5.32 -18.64
N TYR A 65 1.04 6.35 -18.40
CA TYR A 65 1.64 6.64 -17.10
C TYR A 65 0.58 7.02 -16.06
N LEU A 66 -0.30 7.97 -16.41
CA LEU A 66 -1.40 8.39 -15.55
C LEU A 66 -2.38 7.23 -15.29
N LYS A 67 -2.64 6.37 -16.29
CA LYS A 67 -3.50 5.19 -16.15
C LYS A 67 -2.92 4.19 -15.15
N THR A 68 -1.61 3.95 -15.22
CA THR A 68 -0.91 3.10 -14.25
C THR A 68 -1.03 3.67 -12.84
N ARG A 69 -0.75 4.96 -12.65
CA ARG A 69 -0.87 5.61 -11.32
C ARG A 69 -2.29 5.56 -10.76
N TYR A 70 -3.31 5.76 -11.59
CA TYR A 70 -4.71 5.62 -11.17
C TYR A 70 -5.05 4.19 -10.73
N LYS A 71 -4.53 3.15 -11.40
CA LYS A 71 -4.68 1.77 -10.94
C LYS A 71 -3.99 1.54 -9.60
N SER A 72 -2.78 2.08 -9.41
CA SER A 72 -2.09 2.04 -8.11
C SER A 72 -2.88 2.76 -7.01
N MET A 73 -3.67 3.79 -7.34
CA MET A 73 -4.62 4.42 -6.42
C MET A 73 -5.80 3.50 -6.05
N GLN A 74 -5.98 2.34 -6.67
CA GLN A 74 -6.95 1.35 -6.21
C GLN A 74 -6.31 0.28 -5.34
N GLU A 75 -4.98 0.23 -5.27
CA GLU A 75 -4.24 -0.83 -4.59
C GLU A 75 -4.09 -0.53 -3.08
N THR A 76 -4.80 -1.32 -2.27
CA THR A 76 -4.75 -1.21 -0.79
C THR A 76 -3.38 -1.56 -0.21
N GLY A 77 -2.57 -2.37 -0.92
CA GLY A 77 -1.21 -2.73 -0.50
C GLY A 77 -0.28 -1.52 -0.42
N LEU A 78 -0.21 -0.73 -1.50
CA LEU A 78 0.67 0.44 -1.57
C LEU A 78 0.35 1.48 -0.48
N GLU A 79 -0.93 1.74 -0.22
CA GLU A 79 -1.34 2.68 0.83
C GLU A 79 -0.91 2.19 2.23
N ALA A 80 -1.01 0.88 2.49
CA ALA A 80 -0.57 0.27 3.74
C ALA A 80 0.96 0.34 3.91
N GLU A 81 1.72 0.00 2.86
CA GLU A 81 3.19 0.09 2.85
C GLU A 81 3.68 1.52 3.12
N LEU A 82 3.08 2.51 2.47
CA LEU A 82 3.41 3.92 2.71
C LEU A 82 3.04 4.37 4.12
N TYR A 83 1.88 3.93 4.63
CA TYR A 83 1.52 4.22 6.02
C TYR A 83 2.55 3.63 6.99
N PHE A 84 2.96 2.37 6.77
CA PHE A 84 3.98 1.71 7.55
C PHE A 84 5.32 2.46 7.50
N LEU A 85 5.81 2.84 6.32
CA LEU A 85 7.08 3.58 6.16
C LEU A 85 7.13 4.87 7.01
N ASN A 86 5.99 5.55 7.16
CA ASN A 86 5.91 6.78 7.94
C ASN A 86 5.70 6.56 9.44
N HIS A 87 5.28 5.36 9.86
CA HIS A 87 4.84 5.10 11.24
C HIS A 87 5.51 3.90 11.91
N TYR A 88 6.40 3.16 11.25
CA TYR A 88 7.00 1.93 11.79
C TYR A 88 7.71 2.16 13.13
N LYS A 89 8.29 3.35 13.34
CA LYS A 89 8.95 3.72 14.61
C LYS A 89 7.99 3.77 15.80
N ASN A 90 6.68 3.82 15.57
CA ASN A 90 5.66 3.75 16.62
C ASN A 90 5.48 2.33 17.15
N ILE A 91 5.94 1.31 16.41
CA ILE A 91 5.98 -0.07 16.89
C ILE A 91 7.20 -0.21 17.80
N LYS A 92 6.97 -0.59 19.06
CA LYS A 92 8.01 -0.65 20.11
C LYS A 92 9.24 -1.47 19.71
N ILE A 93 9.06 -2.58 19.01
CA ILE A 93 10.18 -3.44 18.58
C ILE A 93 11.03 -2.82 17.47
N PHE A 94 10.53 -1.79 16.77
CA PHE A 94 11.21 -1.11 15.66
C PHE A 94 11.63 0.32 15.99
N SER A 95 11.34 0.85 17.19
CA SER A 95 11.47 2.28 17.50
C SER A 95 12.88 2.86 17.27
N CYS A 96 13.91 2.04 17.46
CA CYS A 96 15.31 2.40 17.24
C CYS A 96 15.92 1.70 16.00
N GLY A 97 15.09 1.15 15.12
CA GLY A 97 15.53 0.40 13.96
C GLY A 97 15.77 1.26 12.72
N HIS A 98 16.68 0.81 11.87
CA HIS A 98 16.90 1.31 10.52
C HIS A 98 16.18 0.41 9.52
N LEU A 99 15.24 0.99 8.79
CA LEU A 99 14.46 0.30 7.76
C LEU A 99 15.19 0.34 6.41
N LYS A 100 15.24 -0.81 5.74
CA LYS A 100 15.65 -0.99 4.34
C LYS A 100 14.46 -1.49 3.53
N ASP A 101 14.23 -0.86 2.39
CA ASP A 101 13.17 -1.23 1.45
C ASP A 101 13.57 -2.47 0.65
N MET A 102 12.76 -3.53 0.73
CA MET A 102 13.01 -4.84 0.12
C MET A 102 11.91 -5.25 -0.87
N ARG A 103 10.92 -4.39 -1.13
CA ARG A 103 9.73 -4.70 -1.94
C ARG A 103 10.05 -5.16 -3.37
N LEU A 104 11.15 -4.66 -3.95
CA LEU A 104 11.56 -4.98 -5.31
C LEU A 104 12.29 -6.34 -5.44
N PHE A 105 12.65 -6.98 -4.33
CA PHE A 105 13.42 -8.24 -4.36
C PHE A 105 12.52 -9.48 -4.45
N GLY A 106 11.26 -9.39 -3.99
CA GLY A 106 10.29 -10.48 -4.14
C GLY A 106 10.62 -11.72 -3.29
N ASP A 107 11.29 -11.52 -2.16
CA ASP A 107 11.81 -12.56 -1.26
C ASP A 107 10.79 -13.02 -0.21
N GLY A 108 9.55 -12.51 -0.23
CA GLY A 108 8.47 -12.90 0.70
C GLY A 108 8.37 -12.02 1.96
N TYR A 109 8.95 -10.82 1.91
CA TYR A 109 8.78 -9.74 2.87
C TYR A 109 9.02 -8.39 2.17
N ASP A 110 8.39 -7.32 2.65
CA ASP A 110 8.47 -5.98 2.07
C ASP A 110 9.67 -5.16 2.59
N PHE A 111 10.00 -5.32 3.87
CA PHE A 111 11.01 -4.49 4.54
C PHE A 111 11.94 -5.30 5.43
N TYR A 112 13.16 -4.80 5.58
CA TYR A 112 14.14 -5.29 6.55
C TYR A 112 14.41 -4.20 7.58
N ILE A 113 14.28 -4.51 8.88
CA ILE A 113 14.54 -3.54 9.95
C ILE A 113 15.66 -4.05 10.84
N GLN A 114 16.79 -3.36 10.83
CA GLN A 114 17.91 -3.63 11.71
C GLN A 114 17.81 -2.78 12.98
N THR A 115 17.76 -3.42 14.15
CA THR A 115 17.97 -2.76 15.44
C THR A 115 19.35 -3.13 15.99
N ASN A 116 19.74 -2.51 17.11
CA ASN A 116 20.98 -2.86 17.81
C ASN A 116 20.97 -4.29 18.39
N LYS A 117 19.79 -4.90 18.55
CA LYS A 117 19.63 -6.20 19.21
C LYS A 117 19.38 -7.34 18.22
N GLN A 118 18.57 -7.06 17.20
CA GLN A 118 18.11 -8.06 16.24
C GLN A 118 17.67 -7.42 14.94
N ALA A 119 17.55 -8.25 13.92
CA ALA A 119 17.02 -7.90 12.61
C ALA A 119 15.62 -8.48 12.45
N PHE A 120 14.78 -7.79 11.68
CA PHE A 120 13.43 -8.26 11.38
C PHE A 120 13.14 -8.24 9.88
N LEU A 121 12.51 -9.31 9.41
CA LEU A 121 11.84 -9.38 8.13
C LEU A 121 10.39 -8.95 8.35
N VAL A 122 9.93 -7.93 7.62
CA VAL A 122 8.62 -7.34 7.84
C VAL A 122 7.79 -7.41 6.57
N GLU A 123 6.61 -8.03 6.69
CA GLU A 123 5.59 -8.08 5.65
C GLU A 123 4.43 -7.17 6.04
N VAL A 124 3.96 -6.33 5.11
CA VAL A 124 2.91 -5.33 5.37
C VAL A 124 1.64 -5.68 4.61
N LYS A 125 0.52 -5.82 5.32
CA LYS A 125 -0.80 -6.04 4.72
C LYS A 125 -1.76 -4.90 5.09
N GLY A 126 -2.57 -4.48 4.12
CA GLY A 126 -3.60 -3.45 4.32
C GLY A 126 -5.00 -4.02 4.42
N ILE A 127 -5.79 -3.51 5.37
CA ILE A 127 -7.22 -3.79 5.50
C ILE A 127 -7.98 -2.46 5.62
N ARG A 128 -9.00 -2.29 4.76
CA ARG A 128 -9.80 -1.07 4.65
C ARG A 128 -10.61 -0.77 5.92
N GLU A 129 -11.18 -1.81 6.50
CA GLU A 129 -12.03 -1.74 7.69
C GLU A 129 -11.25 -2.05 8.99
N LYS A 130 -11.93 -1.98 10.13
CA LYS A 130 -11.34 -2.32 11.45
C LYS A 130 -11.03 -3.82 11.63
N GLN A 131 -11.56 -4.65 10.74
CA GLN A 131 -11.36 -6.10 10.69
C GLN A 131 -11.46 -6.59 9.25
N GLY A 132 -10.84 -7.72 8.93
CA GLY A 132 -10.90 -8.30 7.59
C GLY A 132 -10.11 -9.59 7.47
N ALA A 133 -10.26 -10.25 6.33
CA ALA A 133 -9.48 -11.43 6.01
C ALA A 133 -8.06 -11.04 5.56
N LEU A 134 -7.08 -11.83 5.98
CA LEU A 134 -5.69 -11.71 5.58
C LEU A 134 -5.24 -12.99 4.89
N ARG A 135 -4.33 -12.84 3.92
CA ARG A 135 -3.75 -13.97 3.19
C ARG A 135 -2.25 -13.74 3.06
N LEU A 136 -1.50 -14.83 3.15
CA LEU A 136 -0.10 -14.88 2.78
C LEU A 136 0.07 -15.54 1.42
N THR A 137 1.06 -15.12 0.66
CA THR A 137 1.58 -15.90 -0.48
C THR A 137 2.37 -17.11 0.04
N GLN A 138 2.64 -18.08 -0.83
CA GLN A 138 3.44 -19.25 -0.45
C GLN A 138 4.83 -18.83 0.06
N LYS A 139 5.51 -17.93 -0.65
CA LYS A 139 6.81 -17.39 -0.24
C LYS A 139 6.75 -16.72 1.12
N GLU A 140 5.77 -15.84 1.36
CA GLU A 140 5.59 -15.18 2.66
C GLU A 140 5.39 -16.20 3.80
N TYR A 141 4.59 -17.24 3.56
CA TYR A 141 4.37 -18.31 4.55
C TYR A 141 5.67 -19.09 4.85
N GLU A 142 6.43 -19.46 3.82
CA GLU A 142 7.71 -20.17 3.96
C GLU A 142 8.76 -19.32 4.70
N GLN A 143 8.83 -18.02 4.40
CA GLN A 143 9.72 -17.09 5.11
C GLN A 143 9.29 -16.94 6.58
N ALA A 144 8.00 -16.79 6.85
CA ALA A 144 7.47 -16.71 8.21
C ALA A 144 7.78 -17.97 9.02
N GLN A 145 7.74 -19.14 8.38
CA GLN A 145 8.14 -20.41 9.00
C GLN A 145 9.64 -20.45 9.27
N THR A 146 10.46 -20.10 8.27
CA THR A 146 11.94 -20.17 8.34
C THR A 146 12.51 -19.22 9.39
N TYR A 147 12.05 -17.97 9.40
CA TYR A 147 12.60 -16.91 10.26
C TYR A 147 11.83 -16.73 11.56
N SER A 148 10.63 -17.30 11.68
CA SER A 148 9.86 -17.43 12.94
C SER A 148 9.83 -16.14 13.78
N HIS A 149 10.69 -16.01 14.79
CA HIS A 149 10.73 -14.87 15.71
C HIS A 149 11.25 -13.58 15.08
N ASP A 150 12.04 -13.69 14.01
CA ASP A 150 12.57 -12.56 13.25
C ASP A 150 11.62 -12.12 12.13
N TYR A 151 10.53 -12.88 11.88
CA TYR A 151 9.50 -12.50 10.92
C TYR A 151 8.32 -11.81 11.62
N VAL A 152 7.98 -10.61 11.17
CA VAL A 152 6.88 -9.81 11.72
C VAL A 152 5.89 -9.47 10.64
N LEU A 153 4.64 -9.86 10.85
CA LEU A 153 3.52 -9.41 10.03
C LEU A 153 2.98 -8.11 10.61
N VAL A 154 2.92 -7.05 9.80
CA VAL A 154 2.31 -5.78 10.19
C VAL A 154 1.04 -5.56 9.38
N VAL A 155 -0.08 -5.43 10.07
CA VAL A 155 -1.38 -5.16 9.45
C VAL A 155 -1.76 -3.71 9.70
N VAL A 156 -1.96 -2.95 8.61
CA VAL A 156 -2.52 -1.60 8.66
C VAL A 156 -4.04 -1.72 8.53
N LEU A 157 -4.74 -1.55 9.65
CA LEU A 157 -6.20 -1.64 9.74
C LEU A 157 -6.84 -0.26 9.56
N ASN A 158 -8.13 -0.24 9.21
CA ASN A 158 -8.95 0.96 9.14
C ASN A 158 -8.44 2.04 8.17
N LEU A 159 -7.87 1.64 7.03
CA LEU A 159 -7.39 2.55 5.97
C LEU A 159 -8.50 3.48 5.42
N SER A 160 -9.76 3.04 5.46
CA SER A 160 -10.93 3.81 5.05
C SER A 160 -11.28 4.97 5.98
N GLU A 161 -10.70 5.04 7.18
CA GLU A 161 -10.95 6.15 8.10
C GLU A 161 -9.63 6.65 8.70
N LYS A 162 -9.27 6.11 9.87
CA LYS A 162 -8.08 6.47 10.64
C LYS A 162 -7.25 5.21 10.84
N PRO A 163 -6.16 5.04 10.08
CA PRO A 163 -5.39 3.81 10.13
C PRO A 163 -4.68 3.62 11.46
N TYR A 164 -4.38 2.36 11.79
CA TYR A 164 -3.53 1.99 12.90
C TYR A 164 -2.76 0.69 12.61
N LEU A 165 -1.61 0.54 13.25
CA LEU A 165 -0.71 -0.60 13.08
C LEU A 165 -1.04 -1.70 14.09
N LEU A 166 -1.17 -2.94 13.60
CA LEU A 166 -1.16 -4.15 14.39
C LEU A 166 0.07 -4.98 14.00
N SER A 167 1.04 -5.11 14.91
CA SER A 167 2.24 -5.92 14.68
C SER A 167 2.13 -7.29 15.34
N ILE A 168 2.38 -8.35 14.57
CA ILE A 168 2.32 -9.75 15.02
C ILE A 168 3.68 -10.39 14.74
N ALA A 169 4.51 -10.52 15.77
CA ALA A 169 5.76 -11.25 15.69
C ALA A 169 5.49 -12.75 15.67
N ASN A 170 6.25 -13.51 14.87
CA ASN A 170 6.02 -14.95 14.66
C ASN A 170 4.54 -15.25 14.31
N PRO A 171 4.03 -14.73 13.17
CA PRO A 171 2.61 -14.77 12.86
C PRO A 171 2.05 -16.20 12.81
N LEU A 172 2.84 -17.20 12.40
CA LEU A 172 2.40 -18.58 12.31
C LEU A 172 2.16 -19.25 13.67
N LYS A 173 2.70 -18.69 14.76
CA LYS A 173 2.41 -19.14 16.13
C LYS A 173 1.06 -18.62 16.65
N HIS A 174 0.60 -17.49 16.10
CA HIS A 174 -0.56 -16.76 16.61
C HIS A 174 -1.77 -16.79 15.68
N LEU A 175 -1.57 -17.14 14.40
CA LEU A 175 -2.59 -17.20 13.37
C LEU A 175 -2.56 -18.56 12.68
N GLU A 176 -3.74 -19.13 12.48
CA GLU A 176 -3.90 -20.37 11.71
C GLU A 176 -4.15 -20.06 10.23
N PHE A 177 -3.37 -20.69 9.36
CA PHE A 177 -3.51 -20.55 7.91
C PHE A 177 -3.91 -21.88 7.28
N LYS A 178 -4.85 -21.83 6.34
CA LYS A 178 -5.23 -22.97 5.50
C LYS A 178 -4.68 -22.80 4.09
N ALA A 179 -3.91 -23.77 3.62
CA ALA A 179 -3.44 -23.82 2.24
C ALA A 179 -4.65 -23.90 1.28
N CYS A 180 -4.66 -23.04 0.27
CA CYS A 180 -5.71 -22.96 -0.76
C CYS A 180 -5.07 -22.80 -2.14
N GLU A 181 -5.14 -23.84 -2.98
CA GLU A 181 -4.65 -23.77 -4.35
C GLU A 181 -5.62 -22.99 -5.25
N ARG A 182 -5.07 -22.11 -6.10
CA ARG A 182 -5.85 -21.36 -7.11
C ARG A 182 -5.12 -21.43 -8.44
N LYS A 183 -5.83 -21.87 -9.49
CA LYS A 183 -5.29 -21.86 -10.87
C LYS A 183 -5.16 -20.40 -11.34
N GLN A 184 -3.99 -20.02 -11.82
CA GLN A 184 -3.79 -18.71 -12.45
C GLN A 184 -4.55 -18.62 -13.78
N LYS A 185 -4.85 -17.38 -14.21
CA LYS A 185 -5.42 -17.13 -15.54
C LYS A 185 -4.36 -17.40 -16.61
N ASN A 186 -4.78 -17.90 -17.77
CA ASN A 186 -3.91 -18.02 -18.94
C ASN A 186 -3.33 -16.63 -19.29
N ILE A 187 -2.00 -16.53 -19.36
CA ILE A 187 -1.29 -15.30 -19.75
C ILE A 187 -0.88 -15.46 -21.22
N LEU A 188 -1.21 -14.46 -22.05
CA LEU A 188 -0.72 -14.37 -23.42
C LEU A 188 0.50 -13.46 -23.43
N GLU A 189 1.66 -14.00 -23.77
CA GLU A 189 2.93 -13.27 -23.83
C GLU A 189 3.31 -12.99 -25.30
N TYR A 190 3.88 -11.81 -25.54
CA TYR A 190 4.40 -11.42 -26.85
C TYR A 190 5.91 -11.31 -26.74
N HIS A 191 6.62 -12.24 -27.37
CA HIS A 191 8.08 -12.25 -27.37
C HIS A 191 8.59 -11.55 -28.63
N LEU A 192 9.64 -10.74 -28.48
CA LEU A 192 10.33 -10.13 -29.61
C LEU A 192 10.82 -11.23 -30.56
N ILE A 193 10.44 -11.14 -31.83
CA ILE A 193 11.03 -11.98 -32.88
C ILE A 193 12.37 -11.35 -33.25
N GLY A 194 13.45 -11.73 -32.55
CA GLY A 194 14.81 -11.23 -32.77
C GLY A 194 15.51 -10.74 -31.50
N GLN A 195 16.52 -9.88 -31.67
CA GLN A 195 17.26 -9.24 -30.57
C GLN A 195 17.23 -7.72 -30.73
N ILE A 196 17.23 -7.00 -29.61
CA ILE A 196 17.40 -5.55 -29.59
C ILE A 196 18.85 -5.26 -30.01
N LYS A 197 19.03 -4.36 -30.99
CA LYS A 197 20.35 -3.86 -31.41
C LYS A 197 20.76 -2.65 -30.59
#